data_AF-A0ABD0M5D4-F1
#
_entry.id   AF-A0ABD0M5D4-F1
#
_cell.length_a   1.000
_cell.length_b   1.000
_cell.length_c   1.000
_cell.angle_alpha   90.00
_cell.angle_beta   90.00
_cell.angle_gamma   90.00
#
_symmetry.space_group_name_H-M   'P 1'
#
loop_
_entity.id
_entity.type
_entity.pdbx_description
1 polymer ?
#
loop_
_entity_poly.entity_id
_entity_poly.type
_entity_poly.pdbx_seq_one_letter_code
_entity_poly.pdbx_strand_id
1 'polypeptide(L)'
;LVSSLFENNANSGFAPPLNKVELPPETYDVDGFFDSLIYLAREVYRVPEWVHHTLVTLRMLLKNTVEGYLESYLEYKVAQVTQEHRVVSLVHLLRDVLFFDTDPPRTDEQKKQRFEEALNGFIDYIPSYVASVVGSRKTVEGCKFLVDIFQKPKLNKQLTYVMLDIMIMELFPELSEEPSSPKTPRP
;
A
#
# COMPACT_ATOMS: atom_id res chain seq x y z
N LEU A 1 -30.19 -11.69 -16.55
CA LEU A 1 -30.03 -10.72 -15.45
C LEU A 1 -28.57 -10.73 -15.04
N VAL A 2 -27.76 -10.01 -15.81
CA VAL A 2 -26.30 -9.98 -15.71
C VAL A 2 -25.94 -8.96 -14.64
N SER A 3 -25.20 -9.42 -13.63
CA SER A 3 -24.75 -8.65 -12.48
C SER A 3 -23.90 -7.45 -12.93
N SER A 4 -24.40 -6.25 -12.67
CA SER A 4 -23.72 -4.97 -12.88
C SER A 4 -22.62 -4.68 -11.84
N LEU A 5 -22.14 -5.71 -11.12
CA LEU A 5 -21.21 -5.56 -10.00
C LEU A 5 -19.73 -5.63 -10.41
N PHE A 6 -19.46 -6.03 -11.66
CA PHE A 6 -18.13 -5.95 -12.28
C PHE A 6 -18.16 -4.94 -13.42
N GLU A 7 -18.29 -3.66 -13.08
CA GLU A 7 -17.92 -2.62 -14.03
C GLU A 7 -16.43 -2.72 -14.32
N ASN A 8 -16.17 -3.17 -15.54
CA ASN A 8 -14.89 -3.18 -16.20
C ASN A 8 -14.42 -1.73 -16.34
N ASN A 9 -13.34 -1.33 -15.65
CA ASN A 9 -12.75 0.03 -15.78
C ASN A 9 -12.33 0.36 -17.22
N ALA A 10 -12.29 -0.63 -18.12
CA ALA A 10 -11.97 -0.47 -19.53
C ALA A 10 -13.00 0.33 -20.34
N ASN A 11 -14.25 0.48 -19.86
CA ASN A 11 -15.31 1.19 -20.61
C ASN A 11 -15.65 2.58 -20.05
N SER A 12 -14.96 3.03 -19.00
CA SER A 12 -14.95 4.45 -18.67
C SER A 12 -14.02 5.12 -19.66
N GLY A 13 -14.56 5.51 -20.82
CA GLY A 13 -13.90 6.51 -21.66
C GLY A 13 -13.44 7.63 -20.74
N PHE A 14 -12.15 7.98 -20.80
CA PHE A 14 -11.59 9.08 -20.03
C PHE A 14 -12.27 10.37 -20.52
N ALA A 15 -13.44 10.65 -19.97
CA ALA A 15 -14.11 11.93 -20.06
C ALA A 15 -13.58 12.71 -18.85
N PRO A 16 -12.55 13.55 -19.03
CA PRO A 16 -12.09 14.39 -17.94
C PRO A 16 -13.29 15.21 -17.45
N PRO A 17 -13.52 15.31 -16.13
CA PRO A 17 -14.60 16.13 -15.60
C PRO A 17 -14.46 17.54 -16.16
N LEU A 18 -15.55 18.08 -16.73
CA LEU A 18 -15.57 19.41 -17.37
C LEU A 18 -15.18 20.54 -16.38
N ASN A 19 -15.31 20.27 -15.08
CA ASN A 19 -14.68 21.04 -14.04
C ASN A 19 -13.34 20.39 -13.69
N LYS A 20 -12.24 21.10 -14.01
CA LYS A 20 -10.98 20.92 -13.30
C LYS A 20 -11.32 21.02 -11.81
N VAL A 21 -11.40 19.89 -11.12
CA VAL A 21 -11.25 19.88 -9.67
C VAL A 21 -9.82 20.35 -9.49
N GLU A 22 -9.67 21.64 -9.16
CA GLU A 22 -8.40 22.18 -8.70
C GLU A 22 -8.03 21.35 -7.47
N LEU A 23 -7.15 20.37 -7.70
CA LEU A 23 -6.49 19.64 -6.63
C LEU A 23 -5.90 20.69 -5.70
N PRO A 24 -6.09 20.59 -4.37
CA PRO A 24 -5.50 21.52 -3.43
C PRO A 24 -4.00 21.71 -3.75
N PRO A 25 -3.47 22.95 -3.74
CA PRO A 25 -2.12 23.27 -4.19
C PRO A 25 -1.00 22.66 -3.33
N GLU A 26 -1.32 21.83 -2.33
CA GLU A 26 -0.36 21.17 -1.47
C GLU A 26 -0.34 19.66 -1.76
N THR A 27 0.21 19.27 -2.91
CA THR A 27 0.91 17.99 -2.96
C THR A 27 2.14 18.15 -2.06
N TYR A 28 2.00 17.81 -0.78
CA TYR A 28 3.15 17.67 0.10
C TYR A 28 4.10 16.68 -0.57
N ASP A 29 5.29 17.13 -0.94
CA ASP A 29 6.31 16.27 -1.51
C ASP A 29 6.78 15.36 -0.37
N VAL A 30 6.20 14.15 -0.32
CA VAL A 30 6.44 13.18 0.75
C VAL A 30 7.76 12.49 0.42
N ASP A 31 8.86 13.04 0.90
CA ASP A 31 10.20 12.52 0.67
C ASP A 31 10.54 11.45 1.70
N GLY A 32 10.08 10.23 1.45
CA GLY A 32 10.47 9.03 2.19
C GLY A 32 9.38 8.44 3.10
N PHE A 33 9.71 7.29 3.70
CA PHE A 33 8.76 6.52 4.50
C PHE A 33 8.34 7.26 5.77
N PHE A 34 9.27 7.99 6.40
CA PHE A 34 8.97 8.73 7.61
C PHE A 34 7.97 9.88 7.35
N ASP A 35 8.08 10.53 6.19
CA ASP A 35 7.15 11.58 5.79
C ASP A 35 5.76 11.00 5.47
N SER A 36 5.73 9.78 4.91
CA SER A 36 4.48 9.03 4.70
C SER A 36 3.80 8.68 6.02
N LEU A 37 4.58 8.31 7.04
CA LEU A 37 4.08 8.06 8.40
C LEU A 37 3.55 9.35 9.06
N ILE A 38 4.24 10.49 8.90
CA ILE A 38 3.74 11.78 9.42
C ILE A 38 2.43 12.15 8.74
N TYR A 39 2.35 11.99 7.41
CA TYR A 39 1.13 12.26 6.65
C TYR A 39 -0.03 11.37 7.13
N LEU A 40 0.23 10.07 7.30
CA LEU A 40 -0.75 9.14 7.83
C LEU A 40 -1.18 9.52 9.25
N ALA A 41 -0.22 9.86 10.12
CA ALA A 41 -0.53 10.33 11.47
C ALA A 41 -1.45 11.57 11.43
N ARG A 42 -1.16 12.55 10.58
CA ARG A 42 -1.96 13.77 10.43
C ARG A 42 -3.37 13.48 9.91
N GLU A 43 -3.46 12.76 8.80
CA GLU A 43 -4.72 12.55 8.06
C GLU A 43 -5.64 11.54 8.75
N VAL A 44 -5.07 10.48 9.32
CA VAL A 44 -5.83 9.38 9.94
C VAL A 44 -6.18 9.66 11.39
N TYR A 45 -5.25 10.23 12.15
CA TYR A 45 -5.41 10.36 13.60
C TYR A 45 -5.75 11.80 14.05
N ARG A 46 -5.78 12.79 13.13
CA ARG A 46 -6.07 14.21 13.42
C ARG A 46 -5.39 14.66 14.71
N VAL A 47 -4.09 14.40 14.74
CA VAL A 47 -3.27 14.50 15.95
C VAL A 47 -3.22 15.96 16.41
N PRO A 48 -3.27 16.25 17.73
CA PRO A 48 -3.17 17.62 18.23
C PRO A 48 -1.83 18.29 17.84
N GLU A 49 -1.88 19.62 17.63
CA GLU A 49 -0.77 20.44 17.10
C GLU A 49 0.57 20.28 17.85
N TRP A 50 0.53 20.03 19.16
CA TRP A 50 1.75 19.82 19.94
C TRP A 50 2.51 18.55 19.54
N VAL A 51 1.81 17.48 19.13
CA VAL A 51 2.46 16.25 18.67
C VAL A 51 2.99 16.43 17.25
N HIS A 52 2.30 17.18 16.40
CA HIS A 52 2.80 17.51 15.07
C HIS A 52 4.15 18.23 15.17
N HIS A 53 4.25 19.25 16.03
CA HIS A 53 5.51 19.95 16.27
C HIS A 53 6.60 19.02 16.85
N THR A 54 6.21 18.10 17.74
CA THR A 54 7.13 17.09 18.29
C THR A 54 7.59 16.11 17.21
N LEU A 55 6.71 15.65 16.32
CA LEU A 55 7.05 14.74 15.22
C LEU A 55 7.94 15.40 14.17
N VAL A 56 7.73 16.68 13.87
CA VAL A 56 8.58 17.44 12.93
C VAL A 56 9.98 17.70 13.51
N THR A 57 10.09 17.99 14.80
CA THR A 57 11.42 18.13 15.44
C THR A 57 12.12 16.78 15.57
N LEU A 58 11.36 15.72 15.88
CA LEU A 58 11.85 14.35 15.92
C LEU A 58 12.24 13.81 14.53
N ARG A 59 11.61 14.28 13.45
CA ARG A 59 11.94 13.94 12.05
C ARG A 59 13.42 14.08 11.77
N MET A 60 14.06 15.15 12.23
CA MET A 60 15.47 15.38 11.96
C MET A 60 16.39 14.31 12.59
N LEU A 61 15.93 13.67 13.67
CA LEU A 61 16.68 12.64 14.40
C LEU A 61 16.30 11.22 13.96
N LEU A 62 15.00 10.98 13.73
CA LEU A 62 14.47 9.65 13.44
C LEU A 62 14.36 9.33 11.95
N LYS A 63 14.26 10.31 11.04
CA LYS A 63 14.06 10.07 9.60
C LYS A 63 15.08 9.05 9.07
N ASN A 64 16.36 9.37 9.21
CA ASN A 64 17.44 8.50 8.72
C ASN A 64 17.49 7.14 9.44
N THR A 65 17.15 7.10 10.73
CA THR A 65 17.18 5.85 11.51
C THR A 65 16.05 4.91 11.08
N VAL A 66 14.83 5.45 10.92
CA VAL A 66 13.65 4.69 10.51
C VAL A 66 13.76 4.26 9.05
N GLU A 67 14.21 5.15 8.17
CA GLU A 67 14.41 4.84 6.75
C GLU A 67 15.50 3.78 6.57
N GLY A 68 16.67 3.95 7.18
CA GLY A 68 17.73 2.95 7.12
C GLY A 68 17.37 1.61 7.76
N TYR A 69 16.60 1.63 8.87
CA TYR A 69 16.06 0.41 9.46
C TYR A 69 15.07 -0.29 8.53
N LEU A 70 14.16 0.45 7.91
CA LEU A 70 13.17 -0.11 7.00
C LEU A 70 13.84 -0.67 5.76
N GLU A 71 14.80 0.04 5.17
CA GLU A 71 15.58 -0.43 4.03
C GLU A 71 16.30 -1.73 4.36
N SER A 72 17.03 -1.78 5.48
CA SER A 72 17.71 -2.99 5.95
C SER A 72 16.74 -4.15 6.21
N TYR A 73 15.57 -3.85 6.78
CA TYR A 73 14.54 -4.85 7.05
C TYR A 73 13.92 -5.38 5.76
N LEU A 74 13.64 -4.49 4.80
CA LEU A 74 13.11 -4.85 3.48
C LEU A 74 14.12 -5.68 2.71
N GLU A 75 15.39 -5.27 2.63
CA GLU A 75 16.46 -6.05 2.01
C GLU A 75 16.57 -7.45 2.63
N TYR A 76 16.58 -7.54 3.96
CA TYR A 76 16.61 -8.81 4.66
C TYR A 76 15.39 -9.68 4.33
N LYS A 77 14.18 -9.09 4.32
CA LYS A 77 12.95 -9.81 4.00
C LYS A 77 12.90 -10.26 2.55
N VAL A 78 13.32 -9.41 1.62
CA VAL A 78 13.45 -9.75 0.20
C VAL A 78 14.45 -10.90 0.03
N ALA A 79 15.62 -10.82 0.65
CA ALA A 79 16.61 -11.89 0.62
C ALA A 79 16.08 -13.23 1.16
N GLN A 80 15.25 -13.19 2.22
CA GLN A 80 14.58 -14.39 2.74
C GLN A 80 13.52 -14.96 1.77
N VAL A 81 12.76 -14.09 1.12
CA VAL A 81 11.68 -14.48 0.20
C VAL A 81 12.24 -15.01 -1.12
N THR A 82 13.36 -14.46 -1.58
CA THR A 82 14.08 -14.85 -2.82
C THR A 82 14.90 -16.13 -2.66
N GLN A 83 14.85 -16.80 -1.50
CA GLN A 83 15.48 -18.13 -1.38
C GLN A 83 14.81 -19.15 -2.30
N GLU A 84 15.64 -19.88 -3.05
CA GLU A 84 15.26 -20.77 -4.16
C GLU A 84 14.11 -21.74 -3.81
N HIS A 85 14.13 -22.31 -2.60
CA HIS A 85 13.06 -23.21 -2.13
C HIS A 85 11.72 -22.50 -1.83
N ARG A 86 11.74 -21.23 -1.41
CA ARG A 86 10.51 -20.49 -1.06
C ARG A 86 9.85 -19.89 -2.29
N VAL A 87 10.64 -19.47 -3.28
CA VAL A 87 10.13 -18.88 -4.54
C VAL A 87 9.22 -19.85 -5.27
N VAL A 88 9.59 -21.13 -5.39
CA VAL A 88 8.74 -22.15 -6.03
C VAL A 88 7.39 -22.27 -5.30
N SER A 89 7.41 -22.32 -3.97
CA SER A 89 6.17 -22.37 -3.17
C SER A 89 5.32 -21.11 -3.32
N LEU A 90 5.93 -19.93 -3.44
CA LEU A 90 5.26 -18.65 -3.66
C LEU A 90 4.64 -18.58 -5.05
N VAL A 91 5.34 -19.04 -6.09
CA VAL A 91 4.82 -19.11 -7.46
C VAL A 91 3.64 -20.06 -7.54
N HIS A 92 3.70 -21.22 -6.89
CA HIS A 92 2.56 -22.12 -6.80
C HIS A 92 1.37 -21.50 -6.07
N LEU A 93 1.60 -20.86 -4.92
CA LEU A 93 0.54 -20.20 -4.17
C LEU A 93 -0.09 -19.04 -4.96
N LEU A 94 0.73 -18.23 -5.64
CA LEU A 94 0.25 -17.14 -6.49
C LEU A 94 -0.55 -17.69 -7.68
N ARG A 95 -0.07 -18.75 -8.33
CA ARG A 95 -0.80 -19.45 -9.40
C ARG A 95 -2.15 -19.93 -8.88
N ASP A 96 -2.18 -20.55 -7.70
CA ASP A 96 -3.41 -21.10 -7.14
C ASP A 96 -4.42 -19.99 -6.80
N VAL A 97 -3.96 -18.87 -6.23
CA VAL A 97 -4.81 -17.71 -5.94
C VAL A 97 -5.32 -17.01 -7.22
N LEU A 98 -4.50 -16.91 -8.27
CA LEU A 98 -4.88 -16.21 -9.51
C LEU A 98 -5.79 -17.04 -10.42
N PHE A 99 -5.58 -18.36 -10.49
CA PHE A 99 -6.28 -19.24 -11.44
C PHE A 99 -7.36 -20.12 -10.80
N PHE A 100 -7.26 -20.40 -9.49
CA PHE A 100 -8.18 -21.27 -8.76
C PHE A 100 -8.88 -20.52 -7.62
N ASP A 101 -9.47 -19.36 -7.91
CA ASP A 101 -10.35 -18.68 -6.96
C ASP A 101 -11.69 -19.42 -6.87
N THR A 102 -11.73 -20.41 -5.99
CA THR A 102 -12.89 -21.30 -5.76
C THR A 102 -13.70 -20.85 -4.54
N ASP A 103 -13.36 -19.70 -3.95
CA ASP A 103 -14.05 -19.17 -2.79
C ASP A 103 -15.46 -18.71 -3.19
N PRO A 104 -16.52 -19.18 -2.52
CA PRO A 104 -17.85 -18.67 -2.78
C PRO A 104 -17.90 -17.17 -2.48
N PRO A 105 -18.65 -16.37 -3.28
CA PRO A 105 -18.77 -14.94 -3.06
C PRO A 105 -19.31 -14.70 -1.65
N ARG A 106 -18.48 -14.05 -0.82
CA ARG A 106 -18.75 -13.84 0.61
C ARG A 106 -20.01 -12.98 0.79
N THR A 107 -20.92 -13.43 1.65
CA THR A 107 -22.13 -12.69 2.02
C THR A 107 -21.76 -11.39 2.74
N ASP A 108 -22.58 -10.34 2.61
CA ASP A 108 -22.29 -9.03 3.21
C ASP A 108 -22.20 -9.07 4.75
N GLU A 109 -22.89 -10.01 5.40
CA GLU A 109 -22.76 -10.27 6.84
C GLU A 109 -21.38 -10.81 7.23
N GLN A 110 -20.83 -11.74 6.44
CA GLN A 110 -19.49 -12.30 6.68
C GLN A 110 -18.40 -11.25 6.44
N LYS A 111 -18.60 -10.34 5.48
CA LYS A 111 -17.70 -9.20 5.26
C LYS A 111 -17.69 -8.28 6.47
N LYS A 112 -18.88 -7.98 7.02
CA LYS A 112 -19.00 -7.12 8.20
C LYS A 112 -18.33 -7.74 9.44
N GLN A 113 -18.55 -9.04 9.70
CA GLN A 113 -17.90 -9.72 10.83
C GLN A 113 -16.37 -9.68 10.72
N ARG A 114 -15.81 -9.98 9.55
CA ARG A 114 -14.36 -9.90 9.33
C ARG A 114 -13.82 -8.48 9.43
N PHE A 115 -14.61 -7.47 9.04
CA PHE A 115 -14.23 -6.07 9.26
C PHE A 115 -14.13 -5.75 10.75
N GLU A 116 -15.10 -6.18 11.55
CA GLU A 116 -15.10 -5.96 13.00
C GLU A 116 -13.94 -6.70 13.68
N GLU A 117 -13.67 -7.95 13.30
CA GLU A 117 -12.51 -8.71 13.78
C GLU A 117 -11.18 -8.03 13.42
N ALA A 118 -11.03 -7.60 12.17
CA ALA A 118 -9.84 -6.86 11.74
C ALA A 118 -9.69 -5.55 12.51
N LEU A 119 -10.78 -4.79 12.68
CA LEU A 119 -10.76 -3.54 13.42
C LEU A 119 -10.33 -3.74 14.88
N ASN A 120 -10.88 -4.74 15.56
CA ASN A 120 -10.49 -5.07 16.93
C ASN A 120 -9.01 -5.46 17.01
N GLY A 121 -8.52 -6.28 16.08
CA GLY A 121 -7.09 -6.61 16.00
C GLY A 121 -6.20 -5.39 15.78
N PHE A 122 -6.61 -4.45 14.93
CA PHE A 122 -5.89 -3.19 14.71
C PHE A 122 -5.89 -2.29 15.94
N ILE A 123 -6.99 -2.23 16.69
CA ILE A 123 -7.08 -1.45 17.94
C ILE A 123 -6.19 -2.09 19.02
N ASP A 124 -6.22 -3.41 19.17
CA ASP A 124 -5.41 -4.15 20.16
C ASP A 124 -3.91 -4.07 19.87
N TYR A 125 -3.52 -3.96 18.59
CA TYR A 125 -2.13 -3.77 18.20
C TYR A 125 -1.59 -2.38 18.55
N ILE A 126 -2.46 -1.36 18.69
CA ILE A 126 -2.02 -0.01 19.05
C ILE A 126 -1.69 0.04 20.55
N PRO A 127 -0.47 0.43 20.92
CA PRO A 127 -0.11 0.54 22.32
C PRO A 127 -0.96 1.58 23.05
N SER A 128 -1.31 1.28 24.31
CA SER A 128 -2.18 2.13 25.14
C SER A 128 -1.65 3.56 25.33
N TYR A 129 -0.34 3.76 25.29
CA TYR A 129 0.28 5.09 25.33
C TYR A 129 0.07 5.89 24.03
N VAL A 130 0.04 5.24 22.86
CA VAL A 130 -0.30 5.89 21.59
C VAL A 130 -1.77 6.28 21.61
N ALA A 131 -2.63 5.38 22.08
CA ALA A 131 -4.06 5.63 22.22
C ALA A 131 -4.38 6.76 23.21
N SER A 132 -3.59 6.92 24.27
CA SER A 132 -3.75 8.02 25.23
C SER A 132 -3.25 9.36 24.71
N VAL A 133 -2.14 9.38 23.96
CA VAL A 133 -1.57 10.60 23.34
C VAL A 133 -2.45 11.13 22.21
N VAL A 134 -2.97 10.25 21.37
CA VAL A 134 -3.86 10.61 20.24
C VAL A 134 -5.30 10.84 20.71
N GLY A 135 -5.72 10.11 21.74
CA GLY A 135 -7.08 10.09 22.29
C GLY A 135 -7.87 8.88 21.79
N SER A 136 -8.44 8.10 22.71
CA SER A 136 -9.02 6.78 22.42
C SER A 136 -10.09 6.80 21.31
N ARG A 137 -10.90 7.87 21.22
CA ARG A 137 -11.90 8.00 20.14
C ARG A 137 -11.27 8.18 18.76
N LYS A 138 -10.24 9.03 18.66
CA LYS A 138 -9.51 9.28 17.41
C LYS A 138 -8.70 8.07 16.99
N THR A 139 -8.19 7.30 17.94
CA THR A 139 -7.51 6.04 17.66
C THR A 139 -8.45 5.03 17.00
N VAL A 140 -9.67 4.86 17.52
CA VAL A 140 -10.67 3.95 16.95
C VAL A 140 -11.13 4.43 15.56
N GLU A 141 -11.39 5.72 15.39
CA GLU A 141 -11.75 6.30 14.09
C GLU A 141 -10.62 6.14 13.06
N GLY A 142 -9.38 6.38 13.47
CA GLY A 142 -8.19 6.20 12.63
C GLY A 142 -8.00 4.74 12.22
N CYS A 143 -8.08 3.79 13.15
CA CYS A 143 -8.03 2.37 12.84
C CYS A 143 -9.13 1.95 11.88
N LYS A 144 -10.36 2.45 12.10
CA LYS A 144 -11.50 2.18 11.22
C LYS A 144 -11.24 2.68 9.80
N PHE A 145 -10.67 3.87 9.66
CA PHE A 145 -10.31 4.44 8.37
C PHE A 145 -9.18 3.66 7.68
N LEU A 146 -8.14 3.24 8.41
CA LEU A 146 -7.07 2.40 7.87
C LEU A 146 -7.61 1.06 7.36
N VAL A 147 -8.42 0.37 8.18
CA VAL A 147 -9.02 -0.89 7.78
C VAL A 147 -9.94 -0.70 6.57
N ASP A 148 -10.72 0.39 6.50
CA ASP A 148 -11.53 0.71 5.32
C ASP A 148 -10.67 0.93 4.06
N ILE A 149 -9.55 1.66 4.17
CA ILE A 149 -8.61 1.83 3.05
C ILE A 149 -8.04 0.48 2.61
N PHE A 150 -7.53 -0.33 3.53
CA PHE A 150 -6.97 -1.64 3.22
C PHE A 150 -8.00 -2.63 2.66
N GLN A 151 -9.29 -2.43 2.95
CA GLN A 151 -10.35 -3.25 2.40
C GLN A 151 -10.89 -2.76 1.06
N LYS A 152 -10.42 -1.62 0.53
CA LYS A 152 -10.86 -1.11 -0.78
C LYS A 152 -10.28 -1.95 -1.92
N PRO A 153 -11.12 -2.71 -2.67
CA PRO A 153 -10.63 -3.62 -3.69
C PRO A 153 -9.95 -2.90 -4.87
N LYS A 154 -10.38 -1.67 -5.19
CA LYS A 154 -9.77 -0.87 -6.26
C LYS A 154 -8.32 -0.49 -5.95
N LEU A 155 -8.04 -0.06 -4.71
CA LEU A 155 -6.70 0.32 -4.27
C LEU A 155 -5.79 -0.91 -4.21
N ASN A 156 -6.29 -2.01 -3.64
CA ASN A 156 -5.53 -3.25 -3.56
C ASN A 156 -5.17 -3.80 -4.95
N LYS A 157 -6.09 -3.73 -5.92
CA LYS A 157 -5.79 -4.10 -7.31
C LYS A 157 -4.66 -3.24 -7.90
N GLN A 158 -4.75 -1.92 -7.74
CA GLN A 158 -3.71 -1.02 -8.25
C GLN A 158 -2.35 -1.33 -7.59
N LEU A 159 -2.33 -1.53 -6.27
CA LEU A 159 -1.13 -1.90 -5.54
C LEU A 159 -0.54 -3.22 -6.07
N THR A 160 -1.37 -4.24 -6.29
CA THR A 160 -0.92 -5.51 -6.87
C THR A 160 -0.35 -5.34 -8.27
N TYR A 161 -0.94 -4.50 -9.12
CA TYR A 161 -0.40 -4.25 -10.46
C TYR A 161 0.96 -3.55 -10.41
N VAL A 162 1.13 -2.56 -9.54
CA VAL A 162 2.42 -1.88 -9.36
C VAL A 162 3.48 -2.85 -8.82
N MET A 163 3.12 -3.68 -7.84
CA MET A 163 4.03 -4.69 -7.30
C MET A 163 4.43 -5.72 -8.37
N LEU A 164 3.47 -6.17 -9.18
CA LEU A 164 3.73 -7.10 -10.28
C LEU A 164 4.65 -6.48 -11.33
N ASP A 165 4.44 -5.21 -11.68
CA ASP A 165 5.28 -4.47 -12.63
C ASP A 165 6.73 -4.40 -12.13
N ILE A 166 6.94 -4.00 -10.87
CA ILE A 166 8.28 -3.99 -10.23
C ILE A 166 8.90 -5.40 -10.25
N MET A 167 8.13 -6.44 -9.91
CA MET A 167 8.64 -7.82 -9.95
C MET A 167 9.01 -8.27 -11.37
N ILE A 168 8.23 -7.90 -12.39
CA ILE A 168 8.53 -8.23 -13.78
C ILE A 168 9.82 -7.53 -14.22
N MET A 169 9.98 -6.25 -13.89
CA MET A 169 11.21 -5.50 -14.19
C MET A 169 12.44 -6.12 -13.50
N GLU A 170 12.30 -6.58 -12.26
CA GLU A 170 13.40 -7.20 -11.50
C GLU A 170 13.74 -8.62 -11.99
N LEU A 171 12.72 -9.41 -12.38
CA LEU A 171 12.91 -10.77 -12.90
C LEU A 171 13.46 -10.79 -14.33
N PHE A 172 13.09 -9.80 -15.14
CA PHE A 172 13.47 -9.68 -16.54
C PHE A 172 14.04 -8.29 -16.82
N PRO A 173 15.23 -7.96 -16.27
CA PRO A 173 15.84 -6.64 -16.48
C PRO A 173 16.10 -6.37 -17.98
N GLU A 174 16.22 -7.42 -18.81
CA GLU A 174 16.30 -7.38 -20.27
C GLU A 174 15.14 -6.63 -20.96
N LEU A 175 14.00 -6.46 -20.30
CA LEU A 175 12.85 -5.69 -20.82
C LEU A 175 13.03 -4.18 -20.64
N SER A 176 13.91 -3.76 -19.72
CA SER A 176 14.19 -2.35 -19.43
C SER A 176 15.43 -1.80 -20.14
N GLU A 177 16.32 -2.69 -20.62
CA GLU A 177 17.41 -2.30 -21.50
C GLU A 177 16.89 -2.07 -22.92
N GLU A 178 16.80 -0.80 -23.34
CA GLU A 178 16.58 -0.49 -24.76
C GLU A 178 17.67 -1.19 -25.61
N PRO A 179 17.32 -1.75 -26.78
CA PRO A 179 18.28 -2.44 -27.63
C PRO A 179 19.38 -1.46 -28.05
N SER A 180 20.55 -1.59 -27.40
CA SER A 180 21.76 -0.89 -27.82
C SER A 180 22.00 -1.17 -29.31
N SER A 181 22.05 -0.07 -30.06
CA SER A 181 22.23 0.02 -31.51
C SER A 181 23.16 -1.06 -32.10
N PRO A 182 22.84 -1.61 -33.29
CA PRO A 182 23.64 -2.67 -33.91
C PRO A 182 25.09 -2.22 -34.09
N LYS A 183 26.01 -2.97 -33.48
CA LYS A 183 27.45 -2.86 -33.70
C LYS A 183 27.72 -3.02 -35.20
N THR A 184 28.01 -1.91 -35.88
CA THR A 184 28.46 -1.91 -37.27
C THR A 184 29.81 -2.62 -37.33
N PRO A 185 30.01 -3.64 -38.18
CA PRO A 185 31.33 -4.22 -38.39
C PRO A 185 32.19 -3.17 -39.09
N ARG A 186 33.32 -2.82 -38.47
CA ARG A 186 34.31 -1.94 -39.10
C ARG A 186 35.05 -2.77 -40.17
N PRO A 187 35.23 -2.24 -41.40
CA PRO A 187 35.94 -2.93 -42.48
C PRO A 187 37.42 -3.14 -42.17
#